data_AF-F2SJH6-F1
#
_entry.id   AF-F2SJH6-F1
#
_cell.length_a   1.000
_cell.length_b   1.000
_cell.length_c   1.000
_cell.angle_alpha   90.00
_cell.angle_beta   90.00
_cell.angle_gamma   90.00
#
_symmetry.space_group_name_H-M   'P 1'
#
loop_
_entity.id
_entity.type
_entity.pdbx_description
1 polymer ?
#
loop_
_entity_poly.entity_id
_entity_poly.type
_entity_poly.pdbx_seq_one_letter_code
_entity_poly.pdbx_strand_id
1 'polypeptide(L)'
;MFRACQFIKYITTSAGRQIRVAFVTKTDVWERAFLSKEVQNEFAAVAEKYKDTIKPETVTLAMKKVFPLSEHPSQNDPAKHFTVFELDKDEKVVASKHYYK
;
A
#
# COMPACT_ATOMS: atom_id res chain seq x y z
N MET A 1 -12.99 4.28 6.09
CA MET A 1 -12.70 4.32 4.64
C MET A 1 -11.41 5.09 4.40
N PHE A 2 -10.79 4.90 3.23
CA PHE A 2 -9.64 5.69 2.76
C PHE A 2 -10.05 7.16 2.59
N ARG A 3 -9.18 8.11 2.98
CA ARG A 3 -9.43 9.55 2.81
C ARG A 3 -8.31 10.29 2.10
N ALA A 4 -7.05 9.95 2.39
CA ALA A 4 -5.90 10.59 1.75
C ALA A 4 -4.68 9.67 1.76
N CYS A 5 -3.82 9.83 0.75
CA CYS A 5 -2.52 9.19 0.68
C CYS A 5 -1.42 10.17 0.29
N GLN A 6 -0.18 9.82 0.61
CA GLN A 6 1.00 10.54 0.21
C GLN A 6 1.89 9.67 -0.67
N PHE A 7 2.44 10.29 -1.72
CA PHE A 7 3.30 9.65 -2.71
C PHE A 7 4.62 9.16 -2.10
N ILE A 8 5.10 8.01 -2.57
CA ILE A 8 6.42 7.46 -2.29
C ILE A 8 7.27 7.48 -3.57
N LYS A 9 6.86 6.72 -4.59
CA LYS A 9 7.56 6.62 -5.88
C LYS A 9 6.64 6.04 -6.97
N TYR A 10 7.09 6.05 -8.22
CA TYR A 10 6.49 5.23 -9.27
C TYR A 10 7.20 3.87 -9.38
N ILE A 11 6.46 2.84 -9.78
CA ILE A 11 6.98 1.55 -10.23
C ILE A 11 6.44 1.25 -11.62
N THR A 12 7.15 0.41 -12.39
CA THR A 12 6.73 0.02 -13.73
C THR A 12 6.50 -1.48 -13.79
N THR A 13 5.28 -1.89 -14.15
CA THR A 13 4.95 -3.31 -14.36
C THR A 13 5.70 -3.88 -15.54
N SER A 14 5.79 -5.21 -15.65
CA SER A 14 6.43 -5.87 -16.78
C SER A 14 5.73 -5.57 -18.12
N ALA A 15 4.45 -5.18 -18.07
CA ALA A 15 3.68 -4.69 -19.22
C ALA A 15 3.90 -3.19 -19.54
N GLY A 16 4.84 -2.51 -18.88
CA GLY A 16 5.19 -1.11 -19.14
C GLY A 16 4.25 -0.08 -18.51
N ARG A 17 3.29 -0.48 -17.67
CA ARG A 17 2.40 0.46 -16.97
C ARG A 17 3.09 1.06 -15.77
N GLN A 18 3.00 2.38 -15.63
CA GLN A 18 3.43 3.07 -14.41
C GLN A 18 2.34 3.01 -13.35
N ILE A 19 2.72 2.62 -12.14
CA ILE A 19 1.85 2.57 -10.96
C ILE A 19 2.42 3.49 -9.91
N ARG A 20 1.56 4.35 -9.36
CA ARG A 20 1.90 5.25 -8.26
C ARG A 20 1.93 4.46 -6.95
N VAL A 21 3.05 4.44 -6.25
CA VAL A 21 3.16 3.85 -4.91
C VAL A 21 3.05 4.95 -3.87
N ALA A 22 2.19 4.74 -2.88
CA ALA A 22 1.82 5.72 -1.86
C ALA A 22 1.56 5.04 -0.51
N PHE A 23 1.43 5.84 0.56
CA PHE A 23 0.92 5.36 1.85
C PHE A 23 -0.28 6.18 2.28
N VAL A 24 -1.23 5.54 2.98
CA VAL A 24 -2.43 6.18 3.50
C VAL A 24 -2.04 7.09 4.67
N THR A 25 -2.32 8.39 4.52
CA THR A 25 -2.14 9.39 5.58
C THR A 25 -3.39 9.53 6.42
N LYS A 26 -4.58 9.30 5.83
CA LYS A 26 -5.85 9.48 6.55
C LYS A 26 -6.88 8.43 6.20
N THR A 27 -7.60 7.99 7.23
CA THR A 27 -8.83 7.21 7.15
C THR A 27 -9.90 7.87 8.01
N ASP A 28 -11.14 7.36 7.98
CA ASP A 28 -12.19 7.84 8.90
C ASP A 28 -11.86 7.63 10.38
N VAL A 29 -10.97 6.70 10.71
CA VAL A 29 -10.72 6.26 12.10
C VAL A 29 -9.41 6.81 12.65
N TRP A 30 -8.44 7.09 11.78
CA TRP A 30 -7.11 7.54 12.19
C TRP A 30 -6.45 8.37 11.10
N GLU A 31 -5.49 9.18 11.54
CA GLU A 31 -4.61 9.99 10.69
C GLU A 31 -3.15 9.76 11.09
N ARG A 32 -2.24 9.77 10.12
CA ARG A 32 -0.79 9.74 10.31
C ARG A 32 -0.16 10.83 9.44
N ALA A 33 0.66 11.67 10.05
CA ALA A 33 1.36 12.73 9.34
C ALA A 33 2.64 12.23 8.65
N PHE A 34 3.27 11.19 9.21
CA PHE A 34 4.58 10.73 8.75
C PHE A 34 4.67 9.20 8.74
N LEU A 35 5.49 8.70 7.83
CA LEU A 35 5.93 7.32 7.76
C LEU A 35 7.44 7.32 7.53
N SER A 36 8.21 6.57 8.33
CA SER A 36 9.66 6.51 8.19
C SER A 36 10.08 6.11 6.77
N LYS A 37 11.16 6.72 6.25
CA LYS A 37 11.73 6.40 4.92
C LYS A 37 12.07 4.92 4.77
N GLU A 38 12.53 4.28 5.84
CA GLU A 38 12.81 2.84 5.85
C GLU A 38 11.57 2.02 5.47
N VAL A 39 10.46 2.20 6.19
CA VAL A 39 9.18 1.53 5.88
C VAL A 39 8.64 1.90 4.49
N GLN A 40 8.82 3.14 4.03
CA GLN A 40 8.46 3.54 2.67
C GLN A 40 9.25 2.74 1.63
N ASN A 41 10.57 2.59 1.82
CA ASN A 41 11.45 1.86 0.93
C ASN A 41 11.13 0.35 0.94
N GLU A 42 10.88 -0.22 2.11
CA GLU A 42 10.46 -1.62 2.24
C GLU A 42 9.14 -1.87 1.50
N PHE A 43 8.14 -1.02 1.70
CA PHE A 43 6.86 -1.14 1.02
C PHE A 43 7.02 -1.02 -0.49
N ALA A 44 7.81 -0.06 -0.96
CA ALA A 44 8.14 0.10 -2.37
C ALA A 44 8.83 -1.13 -2.98
N ALA A 45 9.73 -1.79 -2.24
CA ALA A 45 10.38 -3.02 -2.68
C ALA A 45 9.40 -4.19 -2.76
N VAL A 46 8.49 -4.31 -1.80
CA VAL A 46 7.45 -5.34 -1.83
C VAL A 46 6.45 -5.06 -2.97
N ALA A 47 6.04 -3.81 -3.18
CA ALA A 47 5.15 -3.44 -4.28
C ALA A 47 5.71 -3.82 -5.66
N GLU A 48 7.03 -3.72 -5.85
CA GLU A 48 7.71 -4.21 -7.05
C GLU A 48 7.58 -5.74 -7.22
N LYS A 49 7.68 -6.53 -6.14
CA LYS A 49 7.49 -8.00 -6.22
C LYS A 49 6.10 -8.38 -6.74
N TYR A 50 5.08 -7.59 -6.39
CA TYR A 50 3.68 -7.86 -6.73
C TYR A 50 3.20 -7.12 -7.99
N LYS A 51 4.08 -6.40 -8.70
CA LYS A 51 3.70 -5.45 -9.75
C LYS A 51 2.87 -6.04 -10.89
N ASP A 52 3.06 -7.31 -11.20
CA ASP A 52 2.35 -8.01 -12.28
C ASP A 52 1.04 -8.67 -11.81
N THR A 53 0.73 -8.60 -10.51
CA THR A 53 -0.53 -9.09 -9.92
C THR A 53 -1.55 -7.98 -9.68
N ILE A 54 -1.16 -6.73 -9.98
CA ILE A 54 -1.97 -5.52 -9.80
C ILE A 54 -3.13 -5.54 -10.81
N LYS A 55 -4.33 -5.16 -10.38
CA LYS A 55 -5.47 -5.12 -11.30
C LYS A 55 -5.26 -4.09 -12.43
N PRO A 56 -5.76 -4.35 -13.65
CA PRO A 56 -5.61 -3.43 -14.77
C PRO A 56 -6.20 -2.04 -14.55
N GLU A 57 -7.24 -1.88 -13.75
CA GLU A 57 -7.85 -0.59 -13.46
C GLU A 57 -7.06 0.24 -12.41
N THR A 58 -6.12 -0.38 -11.71
CA THR A 58 -5.37 0.23 -10.62
C THR A 58 -4.29 1.17 -11.16
N VAL A 59 -4.27 2.40 -10.65
CA VAL A 59 -3.22 3.40 -10.94
C VAL A 59 -2.41 3.76 -9.70
N THR A 60 -2.94 3.54 -8.49
CA THR A 60 -2.23 3.78 -7.23
C THR A 60 -2.29 2.58 -6.29
N LEU A 61 -1.14 2.22 -5.71
CA LEU A 61 -1.02 1.31 -4.57
C LEU A 61 -0.80 2.13 -3.29
N ALA A 62 -1.77 2.12 -2.38
CA ALA A 62 -1.70 2.86 -1.12
C ALA A 62 -1.56 1.91 0.08
N MET A 63 -0.41 1.97 0.77
CA MET A 63 -0.19 1.20 2.00
C MET A 63 -1.06 1.72 3.15
N LYS A 64 -1.99 0.91 3.62
CA LYS A 64 -2.86 1.24 4.77
C LYS A 64 -2.18 0.93 6.10
N LYS A 65 -1.57 -0.26 6.25
CA LYS A 65 -1.12 -0.77 7.54
C LYS A 65 0.12 -1.65 7.36
N VAL A 66 1.01 -1.63 8.36
CA VAL A 66 2.16 -2.52 8.46
C VAL A 66 1.98 -3.39 9.69
N PHE A 67 2.03 -4.71 9.55
CA PHE A 67 2.14 -5.62 10.68
C PHE A 67 3.60 -6.02 10.88
N PRO A 68 4.11 -6.11 12.14
CA PRO A 68 3.43 -5.99 13.43
C PRO A 68 3.45 -4.57 14.03
N LEU A 69 3.85 -3.54 13.30
CA LEU A 69 3.97 -2.15 13.79
C LEU A 69 2.63 -1.47 14.16
N SER A 70 1.55 -2.22 14.18
CA SER A 70 0.27 -1.75 14.71
C SER A 70 0.09 -2.19 16.15
N GLU A 71 -0.48 -1.32 16.98
CA GLU A 71 -0.73 -1.50 18.41
C GLU A 71 -1.47 -2.80 18.79
N HIS A 72 -2.05 -3.52 17.82
CA HIS A 72 -2.61 -4.85 18.00
C HIS A 72 -2.11 -5.81 16.90
N PRO A 73 -0.97 -6.51 17.09
CA PRO A 73 -0.60 -7.63 16.25
C PRO A 73 -1.67 -8.72 16.37
N SER A 74 -2.18 -9.22 15.25
CA SER A 74 -3.07 -10.37 15.25
C SER A 74 -2.26 -11.60 15.66
N GLN A 75 -2.62 -12.27 16.75
CA GLN A 75 -1.96 -13.52 17.16
C GLN A 75 -2.11 -14.64 16.11
N ASN A 76 -3.12 -14.56 15.24
CA ASN A 76 -3.41 -15.53 14.19
C ASN A 76 -2.66 -15.31 12.87
N ASP A 77 -1.99 -14.16 12.67
CA ASP A 77 -1.18 -13.92 11.48
C ASP A 77 0.17 -13.31 11.88
N PRO A 78 1.16 -14.16 12.24
CA PRO A 78 2.47 -13.70 12.66
C PRO A 78 3.33 -13.18 11.49
N ALA A 79 2.88 -13.35 10.24
CA ALA A 79 3.68 -12.98 9.07
C ALA A 79 3.71 -11.46 8.89
N LYS A 80 4.92 -10.91 8.68
CA LYS A 80 5.10 -9.50 8.38
C LYS A 80 4.53 -9.19 7.00
N HIS A 81 3.45 -8.41 6.96
CA HIS A 81 2.79 -8.04 5.72
C HIS A 81 2.31 -6.59 5.75
N PHE A 82 2.08 -6.07 4.55
CA PHE A 82 1.46 -4.79 4.29
C PHE A 82 0.01 -5.00 3.87
N THR A 83 -0.93 -4.28 4.49
CA THR A 83 -2.27 -4.13 3.92
C THR A 83 -2.25 -2.99 2.92
N VAL A 84 -2.62 -3.27 1.67
CA VAL A 84 -2.50 -2.36 0.54
C VAL A 84 -3.87 -2.16 -0.10
N PHE A 85 -4.21 -0.90 -0.37
CA PHE A 85 -5.34 -0.57 -1.23
C PHE A 85 -4.85 -0.37 -2.67
N GLU A 86 -5.57 -0.99 -3.59
CA GLU A 86 -5.50 -0.67 -5.00
C GLU A 86 -6.55 0.39 -5.30
N LEU A 87 -6.13 1.53 -5.86
CA LEU A 87 -6.99 2.65 -6.20
C LEU A 87 -7.02 2.85 -7.73
N ASP A 88 -8.21 3.13 -8.25
CA ASP A 88 -8.38 3.60 -9.62
C ASP A 88 -8.03 5.10 -9.75
N LYS A 89 -8.23 5.64 -10.96
CA LYS A 89 -7.98 7.06 -11.29
C LYS A 89 -8.85 8.05 -10.52
N ASP A 90 -9.99 7.60 -10.00
CA ASP A 90 -10.95 8.39 -9.23
C ASP A 90 -10.72 8.21 -7.71
N GLU A 91 -9.56 7.65 -7.34
CA GLU A 91 -9.15 7.30 -5.97
C GLU A 91 -10.11 6.32 -5.25
N LYS A 92 -10.92 5.57 -6.00
CA LYS A 92 -11.80 4.55 -5.43
C LYS A 92 -11.03 3.27 -5.18
N VAL A 93 -11.28 2.65 -4.02
CA VAL A 93 -10.69 1.36 -3.66
C VAL A 93 -11.29 0.25 -4.51
N VAL A 94 -10.51 -0.30 -5.45
CA VAL A 94 -10.91 -1.41 -6.34
C VAL A 94 -10.49 -2.78 -5.80
N ALA A 95 -9.50 -2.81 -4.91
CA ALA A 95 -9.12 -3.99 -4.16
C ALA A 95 -8.41 -3.63 -2.84
N SER A 96 -8.43 -4.57 -1.90
CA SER A 96 -7.60 -4.57 -0.70
C SER A 96 -6.83 -5.88 -0.65
N LYS A 97 -5.50 -5.83 -0.62
CA LYS A 97 -4.63 -7.01 -0.65
C LYS A 97 -3.63 -7.01 0.51
N HIS A 98 -3.14 -8.20 0.83
CA HIS A 98 -2.01 -8.40 1.75
C HIS A 98 -0.76 -8.69 0.93
N TYR A 99 0.26 -7.85 1.08
CA TYR A 99 1.56 -8.06 0.46
C TYR A 99 2.55 -8.52 1.52
N TYR A 100 3.06 -9.73 1.36
CA TYR A 100 3.99 -10.34 2.31
C TYR A 100 5.43 -9.91 2.01
N LYS A 101 6.22 -9.71 3.07
CA LYS A 101 7.63 -9.34 2.94
C LYS A 101 8.49 -10.49 2.42
#